data_AF-A0A8S9W712-F1
#
_entry.id   AF-A0A8S9W712-F1
#
_cell.length_a   1.000
_cell.length_b   1.000
_cell.length_c   1.000
_cell.angle_alpha   90.00
_cell.angle_beta   90.00
_cell.angle_gamma   90.00
#
_symmetry.space_group_name_H-M   'P 1'
#
loop_
_entity.id
_entity.type
_entity.pdbx_description
1 polymer ?
#
loop_
_entity_poly.entity_id
_entity_poly.type
_entity_poly.pdbx_seq_one_letter_code
_entity_poly.pdbx_strand_id
1 'polypeptide(L)'
;MKRFMCHGLYELIYSMQIMAIDVGMGTQDILLYDDAQHIENNIKMVLPSQTRIIAQRISHATGAGRDIFLTGTTMGGGPSGKAVREHIRAGLKVYARPDAALTIHDNLEKVTQMGVTLVGGEDTIPGGAEQIEMCDVDTHALGTALGLFGTQLPRDFAVAVQDHGEAPDMSNRVFRFRHFRELLEQGGELERFAHLNQVPPHLSRMQAVMETLKQPGNNVLLMDTGSAAICGALTGSSGGPVAVVNIGNGHTLAAVVAGNRMLALFEHHTRNVDAQKMDGLIRRLCDGELGFDDIFNDGGHGCYIRQAVGFSNIESVIVTGPNRQIMEDSALDVEFAAPHGDMMLTGCFGLVEMFGKKMENRHS
;
A
#
# COMPACT_ATOMS: atom_id res chain seq x y z
N MET A 1 10.35 26.27 -12.45
CA MET A 1 9.89 27.55 -11.88
C MET A 1 9.09 28.35 -12.92
N LYS A 2 7.77 28.29 -12.87
CA LYS A 2 6.89 29.34 -13.44
C LYS A 2 5.78 29.59 -12.41
N ARG A 3 5.95 30.63 -11.60
CA ARG A 3 4.88 31.20 -10.76
C ARG A 3 3.97 32.01 -11.68
N PHE A 4 2.72 31.59 -11.86
CA PHE A 4 1.68 32.47 -12.36
C PHE A 4 1.21 33.34 -11.18
N MET A 5 1.46 34.65 -11.26
CA MET A 5 0.84 35.64 -10.38
C MET A 5 -0.52 35.99 -10.96
N CYS A 6 -1.60 35.66 -10.25
CA CYS A 6 -2.88 36.32 -10.39
C CYS A 6 -3.06 37.26 -9.20
N HIS A 7 -3.29 38.55 -9.48
CA HIS A 7 -3.62 39.56 -8.48
C HIS A 7 -5.12 39.50 -8.15
N GLY A 8 -5.45 39.53 -6.86
CA GLY A 8 -6.70 40.12 -6.38
C GLY A 8 -7.82 39.15 -6.00
N LEU A 9 -7.71 38.54 -4.81
CA LEU A 9 -8.75 38.33 -3.79
C LEU A 9 -8.06 37.57 -2.65
N TYR A 10 -8.34 37.95 -1.39
CA TYR A 10 -7.84 37.25 -0.22
C TYR A 10 -8.51 35.87 -0.13
N GLU A 11 -8.06 34.90 -0.95
CA GLU A 11 -8.19 33.51 -0.58
C GLU A 11 -7.25 33.29 0.60
N LEU A 12 -7.79 32.87 1.74
CA LEU A 12 -7.02 32.08 2.69
C LEU A 12 -6.53 30.87 1.88
N ILE A 13 -5.30 30.95 1.36
CA ILE A 13 -4.59 29.80 0.81
C ILE A 13 -4.44 28.87 2.01
N TYR A 14 -5.35 27.91 2.14
CA TYR A 14 -5.20 26.85 3.13
C TYR A 14 -3.94 26.09 2.74
N SER A 15 -2.90 26.24 3.56
CA SER A 15 -1.72 25.39 3.47
C SER A 15 -2.16 23.94 3.64
N MET A 16 -1.76 23.08 2.69
CA MET A 16 -2.02 21.66 2.72
C MET A 16 -1.03 20.97 3.65
N GLN A 17 -1.54 20.52 4.80
CA GLN A 17 -0.80 19.64 5.70
C GLN A 17 -1.46 18.25 5.74
N ILE A 18 -0.73 17.22 5.31
CA ILE A 18 -1.22 15.84 5.23
C ILE A 18 -0.20 14.84 5.73
N MET A 19 -0.67 13.75 6.34
CA MET A 19 0.17 12.60 6.65
C MET A 19 0.01 11.54 5.56
N ALA A 20 1.05 11.39 4.74
CA ALA A 20 1.15 10.31 3.77
C ALA A 20 1.82 9.10 4.42
N ILE A 21 1.21 7.91 4.30
CA ILE A 21 1.71 6.66 4.88
C ILE A 21 1.64 5.56 3.81
N ASP A 22 2.77 5.02 3.39
CA ASP A 22 2.82 3.81 2.56
C ASP A 22 3.11 2.58 3.43
N VAL A 23 2.10 1.73 3.61
CA VAL A 23 2.17 0.54 4.46
C VAL A 23 2.54 -0.69 3.63
N GLY A 24 3.84 -0.92 3.52
CA GLY A 24 4.40 -2.14 2.94
C GLY A 24 4.37 -3.36 3.87
N MET A 25 4.72 -4.53 3.32
CA MET A 25 4.89 -5.76 4.11
C MET A 25 6.04 -5.65 5.13
N GLY A 26 7.11 -4.93 4.77
CA GLY A 26 8.33 -4.81 5.58
C GLY A 26 8.40 -3.51 6.38
N THR A 27 8.14 -2.38 5.73
CA THR A 27 8.21 -1.04 6.31
C THR A 27 6.86 -0.35 6.23
N GLN A 28 6.67 0.65 7.09
CA GLN A 28 5.70 1.72 6.87
C GLN A 28 6.52 3.00 6.67
N ASP A 29 6.34 3.61 5.51
CA ASP A 29 7.07 4.80 5.09
C ASP A 29 6.13 6.00 5.28
N ILE A 30 6.57 7.03 5.98
CA ILE A 30 5.70 8.11 6.47
C ILE A 30 6.31 9.45 6.10
N LEU A 31 5.48 10.32 5.53
CA LEU A 31 5.78 11.70 5.22
C LEU A 31 4.70 12.59 5.81
N LEU A 32 5.07 13.43 6.77
CA LEU A 32 4.24 14.57 7.16
C LEU A 32 4.55 15.71 6.21
N TYR A 33 3.69 15.88 5.21
CA TYR A 33 3.82 16.86 4.15
C TYR A 33 3.12 18.17 4.53
N ASP A 34 3.81 19.28 4.30
CA ASP A 34 3.39 20.65 4.49
C ASP A 34 3.87 21.47 3.27
N ASP A 35 2.91 21.95 2.48
CA ASP A 35 3.18 22.73 1.26
C ASP A 35 3.74 24.14 1.52
N ALA A 36 3.68 24.64 2.76
CA ALA A 36 4.28 25.91 3.14
C ALA A 36 5.81 25.80 3.30
N GLN A 37 6.35 24.57 3.29
CA GLN A 37 7.77 24.29 3.50
C GLN A 37 8.41 23.69 2.24
N HIS A 38 9.75 23.78 2.17
CA HIS A 38 10.51 23.02 1.19
C HIS A 38 10.34 21.52 1.44
N ILE A 39 10.31 20.71 0.37
CA ILE A 39 10.07 19.27 0.45
C ILE A 39 11.09 18.55 1.34
N GLU A 40 12.33 19.05 1.37
CA GLU A 40 13.44 18.55 2.18
C GLU A 40 13.26 18.81 3.69
N ASN A 41 12.43 19.78 4.07
CA ASN A 41 12.17 20.13 5.47
C ASN A 41 10.98 19.38 6.08
N ASN A 42 10.25 18.60 5.27
CA ASN A 42 9.14 17.79 5.75
C ASN A 42 9.65 16.63 6.61
N ILE A 43 8.85 16.23 7.61
CA ILE A 43 9.22 15.14 8.53
C ILE A 43 9.00 13.80 7.83
N LYS A 44 10.02 12.94 7.93
CA LYS A 44 10.09 11.64 7.26
C LYS A 44 10.40 10.55 8.28
N MET A 45 9.71 9.41 8.21
CA MET A 45 10.02 8.23 9.03
C MET A 45 9.89 6.97 8.18
N VAL A 46 10.88 6.08 8.29
CA VAL A 46 10.83 4.73 7.73
C VAL A 46 10.88 3.77 8.92
N LEU A 47 9.75 3.15 9.23
CA LEU A 47 9.56 2.33 10.43
C LEU A 47 9.21 0.89 10.04
N PRO A 48 9.37 -0.11 10.93
CA PRO A 48 8.82 -1.44 10.69
C PRO A 48 7.31 -1.37 10.44
N SER A 49 6.78 -2.11 9.48
CA SER A 49 5.33 -2.15 9.24
C SER A 49 4.56 -2.64 10.46
N GLN A 50 3.30 -2.22 10.64
CA GLN A 50 2.47 -2.70 11.76
C GLN A 50 2.37 -4.23 11.78
N THR A 51 2.28 -4.86 10.61
CA THR A 51 2.29 -6.33 10.51
C THR A 51 3.49 -6.97 11.21
N ARG A 52 4.68 -6.34 11.15
CA ARG A 52 5.91 -6.81 11.82
C ARG A 52 5.92 -6.47 13.30
N ILE A 53 5.47 -5.28 13.69
CA ILE A 53 5.38 -4.87 15.10
C ILE A 53 4.45 -5.83 15.85
N ILE A 54 3.27 -6.10 15.30
CA ILE A 54 2.31 -7.06 15.84
C ILE A 54 2.88 -8.47 15.87
N ALA A 55 3.57 -8.91 14.80
CA ALA A 55 4.23 -10.21 14.80
C ALA A 55 5.23 -10.36 15.96
N GLN A 56 6.03 -9.32 16.23
CA GLN A 56 6.98 -9.31 17.35
C GLN A 56 6.28 -9.37 18.71
N ARG A 57 5.17 -8.63 18.89
CA ARG A 57 4.35 -8.69 20.12
C ARG A 57 3.78 -10.10 20.33
N ILE A 58 3.22 -10.71 19.29
CA ILE A 58 2.72 -12.10 19.34
C ILE A 58 3.85 -13.07 19.69
N SER A 59 5.01 -12.97 19.03
CA SER A 59 6.16 -13.84 19.32
C SER A 59 6.66 -13.67 20.76
N HIS A 60 6.63 -12.46 21.33
CA HIS A 60 6.96 -12.24 22.73
C HIS A 60 5.97 -12.96 23.65
N ALA A 61 4.65 -12.81 23.41
CA ALA A 61 3.62 -13.50 24.18
C ALA A 61 3.77 -15.03 24.09
N THR A 62 4.06 -15.55 22.89
CA THR A 62 4.38 -16.98 22.68
C THR A 62 5.56 -17.42 23.53
N GLY A 63 6.68 -16.69 23.50
CA GLY A 63 7.88 -17.01 24.28
C GLY A 63 7.65 -16.96 25.79
N ALA A 64 6.70 -16.14 26.24
CA ALA A 64 6.28 -16.06 27.63
C ALA A 64 5.18 -17.07 28.02
N GLY A 65 4.73 -17.92 27.09
CA GLY A 65 3.68 -18.91 27.34
C GLY A 65 2.32 -18.30 27.67
N ARG A 66 2.03 -17.08 27.21
CA ARG A 66 0.76 -16.38 27.45
C ARG A 66 -0.17 -16.56 26.27
N ASP A 67 -1.43 -16.90 26.54
CA ASP A 67 -2.51 -16.81 25.54
C ASP A 67 -2.66 -15.35 25.05
N ILE A 68 -3.17 -15.15 23.84
CA ILE A 68 -3.37 -13.81 23.26
C ILE A 68 -4.84 -13.53 22.91
N PHE A 69 -5.22 -12.26 22.99
CA PHE A 69 -6.51 -11.76 22.53
C PHE A 69 -6.33 -10.66 21.49
N LEU A 70 -6.67 -10.94 20.24
CA LEU A 70 -6.56 -10.02 19.12
C LEU A 70 -7.79 -9.10 19.07
N THR A 71 -7.58 -7.80 19.16
CA THR A 71 -8.62 -6.75 19.05
C THR A 71 -8.27 -5.77 17.94
N GLY A 72 -9.06 -4.70 17.76
CA GLY A 72 -8.85 -3.74 16.68
C GLY A 72 -9.49 -4.18 15.37
N THR A 73 -8.90 -3.78 14.24
CA THR A 73 -9.50 -3.90 12.91
C THR A 73 -8.76 -4.88 12.01
N THR A 74 -9.35 -5.17 10.84
CA THR A 74 -8.66 -5.85 9.75
C THR A 74 -7.41 -5.08 9.34
N MET A 75 -6.30 -5.79 9.09
CA MET A 75 -5.04 -5.22 8.61
C MET A 75 -4.29 -6.21 7.69
N GLY A 76 -3.07 -5.86 7.28
CA GLY A 76 -2.20 -6.79 6.54
C GLY A 76 -1.82 -8.04 7.36
N GLY A 77 -2.06 -9.23 6.78
CA GLY A 77 -1.86 -10.50 7.49
C GLY A 77 -0.45 -11.12 7.43
N GLY A 78 0.47 -10.66 6.58
CA GLY A 78 1.73 -11.35 6.26
C GLY A 78 2.54 -11.86 7.47
N PRO A 79 3.42 -11.04 8.08
CA PRO A 79 4.15 -11.40 9.30
C PRO A 79 3.26 -11.71 10.51
N SER A 80 2.21 -10.93 10.76
CA SER A 80 1.33 -11.05 11.93
C SER A 80 0.55 -12.37 11.93
N GLY A 81 -0.09 -12.72 10.81
CA GLY A 81 -0.79 -13.99 10.62
C GLY A 81 0.13 -15.20 10.64
N LYS A 82 1.42 -15.06 10.23
CA LYS A 82 2.42 -16.10 10.45
C LYS A 82 2.67 -16.31 11.95
N ALA A 83 2.86 -15.23 12.71
CA ALA A 83 3.06 -15.30 14.15
C ALA A 83 1.86 -15.92 14.88
N VAL A 84 0.62 -15.62 14.47
CA VAL A 84 -0.59 -16.27 15.01
C VAL A 84 -0.56 -17.78 14.79
N ARG A 85 -0.23 -18.24 13.57
CA ARG A 85 -0.12 -19.68 13.29
C ARG A 85 0.96 -20.36 14.13
N GLU A 86 2.08 -19.69 14.37
CA GLU A 86 3.15 -20.20 15.22
C GLU A 86 2.74 -20.25 16.70
N HIS A 87 1.98 -19.25 17.17
CA HIS A 87 1.40 -19.23 18.52
C HIS A 87 0.48 -20.44 18.76
N ILE A 88 -0.42 -20.73 17.81
CA ILE A 88 -1.32 -21.90 17.88
C ILE A 88 -0.52 -23.21 17.87
N ARG A 89 0.51 -23.32 17.02
CA ARG A 89 1.40 -24.51 16.99
C ARG A 89 2.16 -24.72 18.30
N ALA A 90 2.40 -23.67 19.08
CA ALA A 90 2.99 -23.77 20.41
C ALA A 90 2.00 -24.27 21.48
N GLY A 91 0.73 -24.53 21.11
CA GLY A 91 -0.31 -25.02 22.01
C GLY A 91 -0.99 -23.94 22.85
N LEU A 92 -0.74 -22.66 22.55
CA LEU A 92 -1.33 -21.51 23.22
C LEU A 92 -2.63 -21.09 22.54
N LYS A 93 -3.54 -20.49 23.31
CA LYS A 93 -4.86 -20.08 22.81
C LYS A 93 -4.79 -18.71 22.15
N VAL A 94 -5.49 -18.60 21.04
CA VAL A 94 -5.74 -17.32 20.36
C VAL A 94 -7.22 -17.02 20.43
N TYR A 95 -7.55 -15.92 21.09
CA TYR A 95 -8.87 -15.30 21.05
C TYR A 95 -8.85 -14.15 20.06
N ALA A 96 -9.95 -13.86 19.38
CA ALA A 96 -10.03 -12.71 18.50
C ALA A 96 -11.44 -12.10 18.42
N ARG A 97 -11.52 -10.77 18.31
CA ARG A 97 -12.72 -10.10 17.78
C ARG A 97 -12.89 -10.46 16.30
N PRO A 98 -14.12 -10.51 15.76
CA PRO A 98 -14.36 -10.80 14.35
C PRO A 98 -13.55 -9.92 13.39
N ASP A 99 -13.50 -8.61 13.61
CA ASP A 99 -12.81 -7.68 12.72
C ASP A 99 -11.29 -7.93 12.70
N ALA A 100 -10.67 -8.11 13.86
CA ALA A 100 -9.27 -8.50 13.97
C ALA A 100 -8.98 -9.87 13.33
N ALA A 101 -9.91 -10.82 13.45
CA ALA A 101 -9.77 -12.18 12.93
C ALA A 101 -9.73 -12.23 11.40
N LEU A 102 -10.38 -11.30 10.71
CA LEU A 102 -10.34 -11.19 9.24
C LEU A 102 -8.93 -10.92 8.70
N THR A 103 -8.02 -10.37 9.51
CA THR A 103 -6.58 -10.28 9.17
C THR A 103 -5.94 -11.64 8.88
N ILE A 104 -6.46 -12.71 9.49
CA ILE A 104 -5.91 -14.07 9.36
C ILE A 104 -6.45 -14.74 8.09
N HIS A 105 -7.75 -14.60 7.84
CA HIS A 105 -8.44 -15.05 6.63
C HIS A 105 -9.80 -14.34 6.51
N ASP A 106 -10.20 -14.00 5.28
CA ASP A 106 -11.50 -13.41 4.91
C ASP A 106 -12.74 -14.26 5.24
N ASN A 107 -12.58 -15.43 5.87
CA ASN A 107 -13.69 -16.32 6.21
C ASN A 107 -13.52 -16.77 7.67
N LEU A 108 -14.41 -16.28 8.52
CA LEU A 108 -14.38 -16.53 9.97
C LEU A 108 -14.53 -18.01 10.34
N GLU A 109 -15.24 -18.81 9.54
CA GLU A 109 -15.32 -20.26 9.75
C GLU A 109 -13.95 -20.91 9.52
N LYS A 110 -13.21 -20.49 8.49
CA LYS A 110 -11.83 -20.96 8.29
C LYS A 110 -10.92 -20.50 9.43
N VAL A 111 -11.09 -19.28 9.93
CA VAL A 111 -10.31 -18.77 11.08
C VAL A 111 -10.55 -19.61 12.34
N THR A 112 -11.81 -19.99 12.63
CA THR A 112 -12.11 -20.87 13.77
C THR A 112 -11.54 -22.28 13.58
N GLN A 113 -11.62 -22.85 12.37
CA GLN A 113 -10.99 -24.14 12.03
C GLN A 113 -9.47 -24.11 12.17
N MET A 114 -8.83 -22.95 12.00
CA MET A 114 -7.39 -22.76 12.23
C MET A 114 -6.99 -22.76 13.71
N GLY A 115 -7.96 -22.74 14.65
CA GLY A 115 -7.72 -22.79 16.10
C GLY A 115 -7.94 -21.47 16.83
N VAL A 116 -8.54 -20.46 16.18
CA VAL A 116 -8.87 -19.17 16.81
C VAL A 116 -10.26 -19.22 17.42
N THR A 117 -10.40 -18.78 18.67
CA THR A 117 -11.70 -18.64 19.34
C THR A 117 -12.24 -17.23 19.11
N LEU A 118 -13.37 -17.10 18.41
CA LEU A 118 -14.03 -15.81 18.21
C LEU A 118 -14.77 -15.38 19.47
N VAL A 119 -14.61 -14.11 19.84
CA VAL A 119 -15.21 -13.54 21.05
C VAL A 119 -16.05 -12.31 20.69
N GLY A 120 -17.37 -12.40 20.86
CA GLY A 120 -18.32 -11.30 20.64
C GLY A 120 -18.74 -10.58 21.93
N GLY A 121 -19.25 -9.36 21.78
CA GLY A 121 -20.15 -8.72 22.76
C GLY A 121 -19.56 -8.06 24.01
N GLU A 122 -18.61 -8.69 24.71
CA GLU A 122 -18.11 -8.17 26.01
C GLU A 122 -16.64 -7.73 25.94
N ASP A 123 -16.28 -6.62 26.60
CA ASP A 123 -14.90 -6.11 26.71
C ASP A 123 -14.02 -6.90 27.68
N THR A 124 -14.51 -8.04 28.17
CA THR A 124 -13.78 -8.87 29.11
C THR A 124 -12.69 -9.65 28.38
N ILE A 125 -11.43 -9.42 28.75
CA ILE A 125 -10.27 -10.15 28.22
C ILE A 125 -10.37 -11.63 28.65
N PRO A 126 -10.47 -12.59 27.70
CA PRO A 126 -10.63 -14.00 28.03
C PRO A 126 -9.41 -14.56 28.76
N GLY A 127 -9.62 -15.18 29.93
CA GLY A 127 -8.59 -15.95 30.62
C GLY A 127 -7.33 -15.18 31.03
N GLY A 128 -7.36 -13.84 31.07
CA GLY A 128 -6.17 -13.01 31.33
C GLY A 128 -5.17 -13.00 30.16
N ALA A 129 -5.63 -13.31 28.95
CA ALA A 129 -4.81 -13.26 27.73
C ALA A 129 -4.17 -11.88 27.51
N GLU A 130 -3.02 -11.84 26.86
CA GLU A 130 -2.39 -10.58 26.46
C GLU A 130 -3.16 -9.96 25.30
N GLN A 131 -3.75 -8.78 25.52
CA GLN A 131 -4.46 -8.06 24.49
C GLN A 131 -3.48 -7.45 23.48
N ILE A 132 -3.69 -7.72 22.20
CA ILE A 132 -2.90 -7.20 21.09
C ILE A 132 -3.87 -6.52 20.12
N GLU A 133 -3.81 -5.19 20.08
CA GLU A 133 -4.60 -4.39 19.14
C GLU A 133 -3.99 -4.42 17.74
N MET A 134 -4.81 -4.79 16.76
CA MET A 134 -4.48 -4.91 15.34
C MET A 134 -4.94 -3.65 14.61
N CYS A 135 -4.05 -3.03 13.85
CA CYS A 135 -4.37 -1.94 12.91
C CYS A 135 -3.20 -1.74 11.93
N ASP A 136 -3.46 -1.17 10.75
CA ASP A 136 -2.39 -0.74 9.83
C ASP A 136 -1.81 0.64 10.18
N VAL A 137 -2.60 1.52 10.83
CA VAL A 137 -2.19 2.88 11.20
C VAL A 137 -2.46 3.14 12.68
N ASP A 138 -1.38 3.17 13.47
CA ASP A 138 -1.43 3.48 14.91
C ASP A 138 -1.26 4.99 15.12
N THR A 139 -2.37 5.73 15.05
CA THR A 139 -2.36 7.19 15.21
C THR A 139 -1.88 7.63 16.58
N HIS A 140 -2.12 6.84 17.63
CA HIS A 140 -1.64 7.15 18.97
C HIS A 140 -0.10 7.11 19.04
N ALA A 141 0.53 6.07 18.49
CA ALA A 141 1.98 5.97 18.43
C ALA A 141 2.60 7.08 17.57
N LEU A 142 2.01 7.38 16.40
CA LEU A 142 2.48 8.45 15.52
C LEU A 142 2.36 9.83 16.18
N GLY A 143 1.24 10.12 16.83
CA GLY A 143 1.04 11.36 17.57
C GLY A 143 1.99 11.50 18.76
N THR A 144 2.24 10.41 19.48
CA THR A 144 3.22 10.38 20.58
C THR A 144 4.63 10.67 20.06
N ALA A 145 5.05 10.00 18.99
CA ALA A 145 6.38 10.17 18.40
C ALA A 145 6.61 11.60 17.89
N LEU A 146 5.65 12.17 17.14
CA LEU A 146 5.71 13.55 16.67
C LEU A 146 5.70 14.55 17.84
N GLY A 147 4.91 14.27 18.88
CA GLY A 147 4.81 15.11 20.08
C GLY A 147 6.14 15.28 20.81
N LEU A 148 7.02 14.26 20.79
CA LEU A 148 8.38 14.36 21.34
C LEU A 148 9.24 15.43 20.67
N PHE A 149 8.89 15.83 19.44
CA PHE A 149 9.57 16.87 18.66
C PHE A 149 8.71 18.13 18.49
N GLY A 150 7.67 18.31 19.32
CA GLY A 150 6.80 19.49 19.27
C GLY A 150 5.92 19.58 18.02
N THR A 151 5.72 18.46 17.32
CA THR A 151 4.89 18.38 16.12
C THR A 151 3.57 17.66 16.42
N GLN A 152 2.48 18.09 15.79
CA GLN A 152 1.15 17.48 15.93
C GLN A 152 0.80 16.63 14.71
N LEU A 153 -0.12 15.68 14.88
CA LEU A 153 -0.73 15.00 13.75
C LEU A 153 -1.53 16.01 12.91
N PRO A 154 -1.45 15.92 11.57
CA PRO A 154 -2.30 16.73 10.72
C PRO A 154 -3.73 16.21 10.76
N ARG A 155 -4.64 17.02 10.23
CA ARG A 155 -6.06 16.66 10.11
C ARG A 155 -6.27 15.57 9.06
N ASP A 156 -5.60 15.73 7.92
CA ASP A 156 -5.86 14.98 6.68
C ASP A 156 -4.79 13.90 6.47
N PHE A 157 -5.20 12.78 5.86
CA PHE A 157 -4.38 11.59 5.68
C PHE A 157 -4.44 11.10 4.23
N ALA A 158 -3.33 10.56 3.75
CA ALA A 158 -3.27 9.76 2.53
C ALA A 158 -2.54 8.46 2.86
N VAL A 159 -3.19 7.30 2.71
CA VAL A 159 -2.61 6.02 3.14
C VAL A 159 -2.66 5.02 2.02
N ALA A 160 -1.53 4.38 1.74
CA ALA A 160 -1.46 3.25 0.85
C ALA A 160 -1.41 1.94 1.66
N VAL A 161 -2.30 1.02 1.32
CA VAL A 161 -2.30 -0.36 1.81
C VAL A 161 -2.58 -1.28 0.63
N GLN A 162 -1.83 -2.36 0.52
CA GLN A 162 -2.17 -3.40 -0.46
C GLN A 162 -3.45 -4.12 -0.01
N ASP A 163 -4.49 -4.03 -0.82
CA ASP A 163 -5.76 -4.72 -0.58
C ASP A 163 -6.10 -5.61 -1.78
N HIS A 164 -6.27 -6.91 -1.52
CA HIS A 164 -6.66 -7.85 -2.56
C HIS A 164 -8.17 -7.82 -2.81
N GLY A 165 -8.93 -7.24 -1.87
CA GLY A 165 -10.36 -7.32 -1.77
C GLY A 165 -10.85 -8.65 -1.18
N GLU A 166 -11.99 -8.59 -0.51
CA GLU A 166 -12.64 -9.73 0.12
C GLU A 166 -13.35 -10.58 -0.94
N ALA A 167 -12.91 -11.83 -1.08
CA ALA A 167 -13.48 -12.76 -2.05
C ALA A 167 -13.59 -14.18 -1.48
N PRO A 168 -14.57 -14.45 -0.59
CA PRO A 168 -14.65 -15.71 0.16
C PRO A 168 -14.70 -16.98 -0.72
N ASP A 169 -15.29 -16.86 -1.90
CA ASP A 169 -15.57 -17.96 -2.84
C ASP A 169 -14.56 -18.06 -4.00
N MET A 170 -13.50 -17.25 -4.03
CA MET A 170 -12.47 -17.32 -5.07
C MET A 170 -11.06 -17.00 -4.58
N SER A 171 -10.08 -17.14 -5.46
CA SER A 171 -8.70 -16.76 -5.15
C SER A 171 -8.58 -15.23 -5.04
N ASN A 172 -8.07 -14.74 -3.91
CA ASN A 172 -7.78 -13.32 -3.70
C ASN A 172 -6.86 -12.74 -4.78
N ARG A 173 -5.95 -13.56 -5.34
CA ARG A 173 -5.08 -13.14 -6.47
C ARG A 173 -5.88 -12.82 -7.74
N VAL A 174 -6.89 -13.64 -8.04
CA VAL A 174 -7.78 -13.45 -9.19
C VAL A 174 -8.68 -12.23 -8.97
N PHE A 175 -9.22 -12.08 -7.76
CA PHE A 175 -10.08 -10.94 -7.42
C PHE A 175 -9.32 -9.61 -7.49
N ARG A 176 -8.11 -9.54 -6.91
CA ARG A 176 -7.20 -8.40 -7.03
C ARG A 176 -6.99 -7.98 -8.48
N PHE A 177 -6.72 -8.94 -9.36
CA PHE A 177 -6.42 -8.63 -10.75
C PHE A 177 -7.66 -8.23 -11.56
N ARG A 178 -8.85 -8.72 -11.19
CA ARG A 178 -10.12 -8.23 -11.74
C ARG A 178 -10.28 -6.73 -11.46
N HIS A 179 -9.99 -6.28 -10.24
CA HIS A 179 -10.07 -4.86 -9.89
C HIS A 179 -9.15 -3.99 -10.75
N PHE A 180 -7.88 -4.39 -10.91
CA PHE A 180 -6.94 -3.69 -11.80
C PHE A 180 -7.42 -3.64 -13.25
N ARG A 181 -7.92 -4.76 -13.77
CA ARG A 181 -8.49 -4.84 -15.11
C ARG A 181 -9.63 -3.83 -15.31
N GLU A 182 -10.57 -3.76 -14.37
CA GLU A 182 -11.70 -2.83 -14.43
C GLU A 182 -11.25 -1.37 -14.46
N LEU A 183 -10.26 -1.00 -13.63
CA LEU A 183 -9.69 0.36 -13.62
C LEU A 183 -9.02 0.71 -14.95
N LEU A 184 -8.27 -0.24 -15.54
CA LEU A 184 -7.64 -0.05 -16.84
C LEU A 184 -8.69 0.09 -17.94
N GLU A 185 -9.70 -0.80 -18.00
CA GLU A 185 -10.79 -0.73 -18.98
C GLU A 185 -11.56 0.60 -18.92
N GLN A 186 -11.71 1.19 -17.74
CA GLN A 186 -12.38 2.48 -17.53
C GLN A 186 -11.55 3.71 -17.91
N GLY A 187 -10.32 3.54 -18.38
CA GLY A 187 -9.46 4.65 -18.79
C GLY A 187 -8.03 4.56 -18.27
N GLY A 188 -7.82 3.88 -17.14
CA GLY A 188 -6.50 3.75 -16.52
C GLY A 188 -5.93 5.07 -16.00
N GLU A 189 -6.72 6.13 -15.86
CA GLU A 189 -6.24 7.40 -15.27
C GLU A 189 -5.76 7.15 -13.83
N LEU A 190 -4.57 7.66 -13.48
CA LEU A 190 -3.92 7.36 -12.20
C LEU A 190 -4.79 7.75 -11.00
N GLU A 191 -5.57 8.84 -11.10
CA GLU A 191 -6.50 9.29 -10.06
C GLU A 191 -7.61 8.28 -9.79
N ARG A 192 -7.94 7.36 -10.72
CA ARG A 192 -8.96 6.34 -10.47
C ARG A 192 -8.52 5.30 -9.45
N PHE A 193 -7.21 5.11 -9.29
CA PHE A 193 -6.64 4.21 -8.29
C PHE A 193 -6.65 4.82 -6.88
N ALA A 194 -7.00 6.10 -6.75
CA ALA A 194 -7.04 6.82 -5.50
C ALA A 194 -8.49 7.10 -5.05
N HIS A 195 -8.81 6.66 -3.84
CA HIS A 195 -10.14 6.72 -3.25
C HIS A 195 -10.21 7.78 -2.15
N LEU A 196 -10.82 8.92 -2.45
CA LEU A 196 -10.97 10.02 -1.48
C LEU A 196 -12.27 9.87 -0.69
N ASN A 197 -12.17 9.74 0.63
CA ASN A 197 -13.24 9.71 1.63
C ASN A 197 -14.26 8.56 1.51
N GLN A 198 -14.15 7.73 0.48
CA GLN A 198 -15.01 6.57 0.26
C GLN A 198 -14.20 5.53 -0.53
N VAL A 199 -14.16 4.30 -0.03
CA VAL A 199 -13.56 3.17 -0.74
C VAL A 199 -14.64 2.15 -1.13
N PRO A 200 -14.43 1.35 -2.18
CA PRO A 200 -15.32 0.25 -2.52
C PRO A 200 -15.53 -0.72 -1.34
N PRO A 201 -16.76 -1.22 -1.09
CA PRO A 201 -17.04 -2.08 0.07
C PRO A 201 -16.23 -3.38 0.12
N HIS A 202 -15.83 -3.90 -1.05
CA HIS A 202 -15.06 -5.14 -1.14
C HIS A 202 -13.58 -4.95 -0.74
N LEU A 203 -13.07 -3.73 -0.62
CA LEU A 203 -11.69 -3.47 -0.19
C LEU A 203 -11.65 -3.35 1.34
N SER A 204 -11.78 -4.49 2.03
CA SER A 204 -11.99 -4.57 3.48
C SER A 204 -10.84 -4.00 4.32
N ARG A 205 -9.58 -4.14 3.87
CA ARG A 205 -8.42 -3.55 4.55
C ARG A 205 -8.41 -2.04 4.38
N MET A 206 -8.73 -1.52 3.20
CA MET A 206 -8.91 -0.08 3.00
C MET A 206 -10.09 0.46 3.82
N GLN A 207 -11.22 -0.26 3.91
CA GLN A 207 -12.34 0.14 4.76
C GLN A 207 -11.90 0.29 6.23
N ALA A 208 -11.17 -0.69 6.76
CA ALA A 208 -10.66 -0.64 8.13
C ALA A 208 -9.77 0.59 8.39
N VAL A 209 -8.88 0.94 7.45
CA VAL A 209 -8.08 2.17 7.55
C VAL A 209 -8.95 3.43 7.46
N MET A 210 -9.94 3.44 6.57
CA MET A 210 -10.89 4.56 6.45
C MET A 210 -11.63 4.77 7.78
N GLU A 211 -12.16 3.71 8.39
CA GLU A 211 -12.86 3.77 9.68
C GLU A 211 -11.95 4.25 10.82
N THR A 212 -10.68 3.86 10.79
CA THR A 212 -9.67 4.28 11.77
C THR A 212 -9.39 5.78 11.69
N LEU A 213 -9.29 6.34 10.48
CA LEU A 213 -8.78 7.71 10.26
C LEU A 213 -9.87 8.75 10.02
N LYS A 214 -11.03 8.34 9.51
CA LYS A 214 -12.07 9.27 9.08
C LYS A 214 -12.77 9.88 10.28
N GLN A 215 -12.76 11.21 10.33
CA GLN A 215 -13.43 12.00 11.36
C GLN A 215 -14.25 13.12 10.71
N PRO A 216 -15.22 13.71 11.42
CA PRO A 216 -15.95 14.86 10.92
C PRO A 216 -15.02 15.98 10.46
N GLY A 217 -15.08 16.25 9.15
CA GLY A 217 -14.39 17.36 8.49
C GLY A 217 -12.97 17.09 7.99
N ASN A 218 -12.32 15.97 8.32
CA ASN A 218 -11.03 15.65 7.68
C ASN A 218 -11.21 15.04 6.29
N ASN A 219 -10.12 14.88 5.53
CA ASN A 219 -10.05 14.12 4.31
C ASN A 219 -9.10 12.93 4.47
N VAL A 220 -9.52 11.77 3.98
CA VAL A 220 -8.72 10.55 3.96
C VAL A 220 -8.68 10.01 2.54
N LEU A 221 -7.50 9.89 1.95
CA LEU A 221 -7.30 9.25 0.66
C LEU A 221 -6.69 7.86 0.86
N LEU A 222 -7.25 6.85 0.21
CA LEU A 222 -6.71 5.50 0.21
C LEU A 222 -6.31 5.04 -1.19
N MET A 223 -5.23 4.27 -1.28
CA MET A 223 -4.67 3.79 -2.54
C MET A 223 -3.97 2.43 -2.32
N ASP A 224 -3.79 1.65 -3.39
CA ASP A 224 -2.92 0.47 -3.33
C ASP A 224 -1.44 0.88 -3.29
N THR A 225 -0.63 0.26 -2.42
CA THR A 225 0.82 0.53 -2.29
C THR A 225 1.57 0.45 -3.62
N GLY A 226 1.26 -0.54 -4.46
CA GLY A 226 1.90 -0.66 -5.76
C GLY A 226 1.59 0.53 -6.67
N SER A 227 0.32 0.92 -6.72
CA SER A 227 -0.14 2.09 -7.48
C SER A 227 0.46 3.39 -6.96
N ALA A 228 0.52 3.57 -5.64
CA ALA A 228 1.10 4.75 -5.01
C ALA A 228 2.59 4.88 -5.35
N ALA A 229 3.35 3.78 -5.29
CA ALA A 229 4.75 3.75 -5.68
C ALA A 229 4.94 4.05 -7.18
N ILE A 230 4.06 3.54 -8.05
CA ILE A 230 4.10 3.88 -9.48
C ILE A 230 3.89 5.39 -9.67
N CYS A 231 2.88 5.97 -9.01
CA CYS A 231 2.61 7.41 -9.13
C CYS A 231 3.81 8.26 -8.68
N GLY A 232 4.38 7.96 -7.51
CA GLY A 232 5.53 8.72 -7.02
C GLY A 232 6.79 8.56 -7.86
N ALA A 233 7.00 7.39 -8.47
CA ALA A 233 8.15 7.14 -9.35
C ALA A 233 8.08 7.93 -10.67
N LEU A 234 6.90 8.41 -11.06
CA LEU A 234 6.72 9.24 -12.25
C LEU A 234 7.12 10.71 -12.03
N THR A 235 7.52 11.11 -10.83
CA THR A 235 7.97 12.47 -10.53
C THR A 235 9.12 12.86 -11.45
N GLY A 236 8.89 13.82 -12.36
CA GLY A 236 9.90 14.29 -13.33
C GLY A 236 9.84 13.62 -14.70
N SER A 237 8.89 12.70 -14.94
CA SER A 237 8.64 12.12 -16.27
C SER A 237 8.25 13.18 -17.31
N SER A 238 8.71 12.99 -18.55
CA SER A 238 8.39 13.77 -19.75
C SER A 238 6.92 13.65 -20.17
N GLY A 239 6.21 12.61 -19.68
CA GLY A 239 4.86 12.23 -20.09
C GLY A 239 4.78 11.24 -21.25
N GLY A 240 5.91 10.79 -21.81
CA GLY A 240 5.95 9.69 -22.76
C GLY A 240 5.73 8.31 -22.12
N PRO A 241 5.67 7.23 -22.93
CA PRO A 241 5.53 5.87 -22.41
C PRO A 241 6.76 5.44 -21.61
N VAL A 242 6.56 5.07 -20.34
CA VAL A 242 7.61 4.54 -19.45
C VAL A 242 7.16 3.22 -18.85
N ALA A 243 8.12 2.34 -18.54
CA ALA A 243 7.87 1.16 -17.72
C ALA A 243 8.29 1.46 -16.29
N VAL A 244 7.38 1.38 -15.34
CA VAL A 244 7.66 1.62 -13.92
C VAL A 244 7.55 0.31 -13.14
N VAL A 245 8.55 0.00 -12.34
CA VAL A 245 8.68 -1.26 -11.61
C VAL A 245 8.90 -0.98 -10.12
N ASN A 246 7.90 -1.29 -9.29
CA ASN A 246 8.05 -1.29 -7.84
C ASN A 246 8.41 -2.70 -7.35
N ILE A 247 9.61 -2.86 -6.78
CA ILE A 247 10.09 -4.12 -6.21
C ILE A 247 9.98 -4.04 -4.67
N GLY A 248 8.78 -4.37 -4.19
CA GLY A 248 8.43 -4.36 -2.77
C GLY A 248 9.04 -5.50 -1.96
N ASN A 249 8.69 -5.59 -0.67
CA ASN A 249 9.16 -6.65 0.23
C ASN A 249 8.48 -8.01 0.00
N GLY A 250 7.26 -8.01 -0.53
CA GLY A 250 6.52 -9.24 -0.84
C GLY A 250 6.13 -9.37 -2.31
N HIS A 251 5.83 -8.25 -2.96
CA HIS A 251 5.26 -8.20 -4.31
C HIS A 251 6.06 -7.22 -5.16
N THR A 252 6.21 -7.57 -6.43
CA THR A 252 6.76 -6.75 -7.50
C THR A 252 5.63 -6.39 -8.45
N LEU A 253 5.33 -5.10 -8.59
CA LEU A 253 4.33 -4.57 -9.52
C LEU A 253 5.06 -3.79 -10.62
N ALA A 254 4.83 -4.17 -11.87
CA ALA A 254 5.33 -3.42 -13.03
C ALA A 254 4.16 -2.90 -13.84
N ALA A 255 4.27 -1.66 -14.34
CA ALA A 255 3.25 -1.02 -15.14
C ALA A 255 3.86 -0.25 -16.31
N VAL A 256 3.13 -0.20 -17.43
CA VAL A 256 3.41 0.73 -18.52
C VAL A 256 2.50 1.94 -18.35
N VAL A 257 3.08 3.13 -18.28
CA VAL A 257 2.36 4.39 -18.07
C VAL A 257 2.71 5.35 -19.20
N ALA A 258 1.69 6.02 -19.76
CA ALA A 258 1.88 7.11 -20.71
C ALA A 258 1.05 8.32 -20.28
N GLY A 259 1.70 9.46 -20.07
CA GLY A 259 1.11 10.64 -19.45
C GLY A 259 0.52 10.30 -18.09
N ASN A 260 -0.80 10.46 -17.95
CA ASN A 260 -1.53 10.19 -16.71
C ASN A 260 -2.33 8.88 -16.78
N ARG A 261 -1.98 7.95 -17.67
CA ARG A 261 -2.71 6.68 -17.87
C ARG A 261 -1.82 5.47 -17.72
N MET A 262 -2.23 4.54 -16.87
CA MET A 262 -1.70 3.18 -16.82
C MET A 262 -2.32 2.35 -17.96
N LEU A 263 -1.47 1.80 -18.83
CA LEU A 263 -1.86 1.09 -20.04
C LEU A 263 -1.80 -0.43 -19.90
N ALA A 264 -0.90 -0.90 -19.05
CA ALA A 264 -0.69 -2.32 -18.77
C ALA A 264 -0.05 -2.48 -17.40
N LEU A 265 -0.25 -3.62 -16.75
CA LEU A 265 0.46 -3.99 -15.54
C LEU A 265 0.53 -5.51 -15.33
N PHE A 266 1.54 -5.95 -14.59
CA PHE A 266 1.60 -7.27 -13.98
C PHE A 266 2.03 -7.19 -12.53
N GLU A 267 1.57 -8.14 -11.71
CA GLU A 267 2.04 -8.29 -10.33
C GLU A 267 2.55 -9.72 -10.08
N HIS A 268 3.76 -9.81 -9.51
CA HIS A 268 4.43 -11.05 -9.16
C HIS A 268 4.85 -11.05 -7.69
N HIS A 269 5.08 -12.21 -7.08
CA HIS A 269 5.77 -12.26 -5.79
C HIS A 269 7.25 -11.93 -5.97
N THR A 270 7.80 -11.03 -5.15
CA THR A 270 9.20 -10.57 -5.25
C THR A 270 10.19 -11.73 -5.11
N ARG A 271 9.90 -12.69 -4.25
CA ARG A 271 10.75 -13.88 -4.05
C ARG A 271 10.89 -14.80 -5.29
N ASN A 272 10.06 -14.60 -6.32
CA ASN A 272 10.03 -15.43 -7.51
C ASN A 272 10.60 -14.71 -8.76
N VAL A 273 11.16 -13.50 -8.60
CA VAL A 273 11.73 -12.72 -9.69
C VAL A 273 13.22 -12.42 -9.44
N ASP A 274 13.97 -12.34 -10.52
CA ASP A 274 15.36 -11.88 -10.60
C ASP A 274 15.51 -10.92 -11.80
N ALA A 275 16.70 -10.34 -12.00
CA ALA A 275 16.96 -9.42 -13.11
C ALA A 275 16.55 -9.99 -14.47
N GLN A 276 17.03 -11.20 -14.80
CA GLN A 276 16.78 -11.83 -16.10
C GLN A 276 15.30 -12.09 -16.35
N LYS A 277 14.57 -12.56 -15.33
CA LYS A 277 13.12 -12.76 -15.44
C LYS A 277 12.42 -11.42 -15.63
N MET A 278 12.74 -10.41 -14.81
CA MET A 278 12.13 -9.09 -14.92
C MET A 278 12.36 -8.47 -16.29
N ASP A 279 13.56 -8.57 -16.84
CA ASP A 279 13.90 -8.13 -18.18
C ASP A 279 13.01 -8.75 -19.26
N GLY A 280 12.74 -10.05 -19.17
CA GLY A 280 11.84 -10.76 -20.07
C GLY A 280 10.38 -10.33 -19.89
N LEU A 281 9.92 -10.22 -18.65
CA LEU A 281 8.55 -9.83 -18.33
C LEU A 281 8.23 -8.39 -18.75
N ILE A 282 9.15 -7.44 -18.53
CA ILE A 282 8.99 -6.04 -18.91
C ILE A 282 8.87 -5.89 -20.43
N ARG A 283 9.76 -6.55 -21.20
CA ARG A 283 9.67 -6.53 -22.67
C ARG A 283 8.33 -7.07 -23.16
N ARG A 284 7.96 -8.26 -22.70
CA ARG A 284 6.68 -8.91 -23.07
C ARG A 284 5.45 -8.10 -22.65
N LEU A 285 5.50 -7.41 -21.50
CA LEU A 285 4.43 -6.49 -21.08
C LEU A 285 4.29 -5.33 -22.07
N CYS A 286 5.41 -4.72 -22.47
CA CYS A 286 5.40 -3.59 -23.41
C CYS A 286 4.96 -4.00 -24.81
N ASP A 287 5.37 -5.19 -25.27
CA ASP A 287 5.09 -5.74 -26.60
C ASP A 287 3.69 -6.36 -26.73
N GLY A 288 2.96 -6.54 -25.61
CA GLY A 288 1.62 -7.12 -25.63
C GLY A 288 1.57 -8.65 -25.59
N GLU A 289 2.68 -9.29 -25.22
CA GLU A 289 2.88 -10.74 -25.29
C GLU A 289 2.79 -11.44 -23.93
N LEU A 290 2.58 -10.69 -22.84
CA LEU A 290 2.46 -11.23 -21.49
C LEU A 290 1.00 -11.46 -21.11
N GLY A 291 0.62 -12.73 -20.89
CA GLY A 291 -0.72 -13.12 -20.48
C GLY A 291 -0.90 -13.22 -18.96
N PHE A 292 -2.17 -13.22 -18.51
CA PHE A 292 -2.51 -13.45 -17.11
C PHE A 292 -1.96 -14.79 -16.60
N ASP A 293 -2.17 -15.85 -17.37
CA ASP A 293 -1.78 -17.22 -16.99
C ASP A 293 -0.26 -17.41 -16.92
N ASP A 294 0.53 -16.66 -17.70
CA ASP A 294 1.99 -16.69 -17.62
C ASP A 294 2.48 -16.31 -16.22
N ILE A 295 1.90 -15.27 -15.65
CA ILE A 295 2.25 -14.77 -14.32
C ILE A 295 1.59 -15.62 -13.24
N PHE A 296 0.30 -15.94 -13.39
CA PHE A 296 -0.46 -16.66 -12.37
C PHE A 296 0.10 -18.07 -12.13
N ASN A 297 0.46 -18.78 -13.20
CA ASN A 297 1.02 -20.14 -13.13
C ASN A 297 2.48 -20.16 -12.67
N ASP A 298 3.24 -19.08 -12.88
CA ASP A 298 4.59 -18.87 -12.30
C ASP A 298 4.53 -18.42 -10.82
N GLY A 299 3.33 -18.43 -10.23
CA GLY A 299 3.09 -18.16 -8.83
C GLY A 299 2.91 -16.67 -8.50
N GLY A 300 2.78 -15.80 -9.49
CA GLY A 300 2.40 -14.39 -9.34
C GLY A 300 0.88 -14.20 -9.17
N HIS A 301 0.43 -12.95 -9.35
CA HIS A 301 -0.98 -12.54 -9.19
C HIS A 301 -1.70 -12.44 -10.53
N GLY A 302 -1.05 -11.87 -11.55
CA GLY A 302 -1.61 -11.78 -12.89
C GLY A 302 -0.94 -10.72 -13.76
N CYS A 303 -1.45 -10.59 -14.99
CA CYS A 303 -1.10 -9.57 -15.96
C CYS A 303 -2.37 -9.09 -16.68
N TYR A 304 -2.42 -7.81 -17.02
CA TYR A 304 -3.45 -7.25 -17.89
C TYR A 304 -2.85 -6.14 -18.74
N ILE A 305 -3.10 -6.22 -20.04
CA ILE A 305 -2.62 -5.29 -21.04
C ILE A 305 -3.85 -4.72 -21.73
N ARG A 306 -4.14 -3.45 -21.48
CA ARG A 306 -5.17 -2.74 -22.24
C ARG A 306 -4.63 -2.23 -23.56
N GLN A 307 -3.40 -1.72 -23.53
CA GLN A 307 -2.71 -1.20 -24.70
C GLN A 307 -1.22 -1.53 -24.60
N ALA A 308 -0.69 -2.18 -25.64
CA ALA A 308 0.73 -2.37 -25.84
C ALA A 308 1.32 -1.15 -26.55
N VAL A 309 2.47 -0.69 -26.08
CA VAL A 309 3.20 0.44 -26.68
C VAL A 309 4.39 0.00 -27.50
N GLY A 310 4.84 -1.26 -27.34
CA GLY A 310 6.10 -1.78 -27.88
C GLY A 310 7.29 -1.36 -27.03
N PHE A 311 8.16 -2.30 -26.68
CA PHE A 311 9.33 -2.03 -25.83
C PHE A 311 10.27 -0.99 -26.44
N SER A 312 10.41 -0.97 -27.77
CA SER A 312 11.22 0.03 -28.48
C SER A 312 10.72 1.46 -28.37
N ASN A 313 9.49 1.67 -27.90
CA ASN A 313 8.86 2.99 -27.73
C ASN A 313 8.82 3.44 -26.27
N ILE A 314 9.34 2.64 -25.34
CA ILE A 314 9.49 3.01 -23.93
C ILE A 314 10.69 3.96 -23.82
N GLU A 315 10.48 5.11 -23.16
CA GLU A 315 11.53 6.12 -22.97
C GLU A 315 12.53 5.70 -21.87
N SER A 316 12.03 5.05 -20.81
CA SER A 316 12.87 4.54 -19.72
C SER A 316 12.19 3.41 -18.95
N VAL A 317 13.02 2.61 -18.26
CA VAL A 317 12.58 1.64 -17.26
C VAL A 317 12.92 2.19 -15.89
N ILE A 318 11.92 2.67 -15.16
CA ILE A 318 12.05 3.29 -13.85
C ILE A 318 11.84 2.23 -12.77
N VAL A 319 12.79 2.05 -11.86
CA VAL A 319 12.74 1.04 -10.80
C VAL A 319 12.73 1.72 -9.43
N THR A 320 11.80 1.29 -8.57
CA THR A 320 11.70 1.74 -7.18
C THR A 320 11.48 0.56 -6.23
N GLY A 321 11.47 0.84 -4.93
CA GLY A 321 11.19 -0.13 -3.88
C GLY A 321 12.43 -0.64 -3.13
N PRO A 322 12.23 -1.24 -1.95
CA PRO A 322 13.31 -1.67 -1.06
C PRO A 322 14.19 -2.77 -1.66
N ASN A 323 13.66 -3.57 -2.61
CA ASN A 323 14.40 -4.64 -3.27
C ASN A 323 14.83 -4.27 -4.70
N ARG A 324 14.87 -2.97 -5.05
CA ARG A 324 15.27 -2.49 -6.40
C ARG A 324 16.63 -3.02 -6.87
N GLN A 325 17.52 -3.34 -5.94
CA GLN A 325 18.84 -3.94 -6.22
C GLN A 325 18.75 -5.24 -7.03
N ILE A 326 17.60 -5.92 -7.05
CA ILE A 326 17.33 -7.05 -7.97
C ILE A 326 17.59 -6.66 -9.43
N MET A 327 17.42 -5.40 -9.79
CA MET A 327 17.64 -4.88 -11.15
C MET A 327 19.05 -4.30 -11.37
N GLU A 328 19.99 -4.42 -10.42
CA GLU A 328 21.38 -3.94 -10.64
C GLU A 328 22.07 -4.71 -11.78
N ASP A 329 21.78 -6.01 -11.92
CA ASP A 329 22.31 -6.87 -12.98
C ASP A 329 21.39 -6.96 -14.22
N SER A 330 20.47 -6.00 -14.36
CA SER A 330 19.56 -5.88 -15.51
C SER A 330 20.32 -5.67 -16.82
N ALA A 331 19.86 -6.31 -17.90
CA ALA A 331 20.31 -6.01 -19.25
C ALA A 331 19.53 -4.85 -19.89
N LEU A 332 18.47 -4.37 -19.24
CA LEU A 332 17.78 -3.13 -19.57
C LEU A 332 18.51 -1.92 -18.97
N ASP A 333 18.47 -0.79 -19.68
CA ASP A 333 18.88 0.50 -19.13
C ASP A 333 17.84 0.97 -18.11
N VAL A 334 18.17 0.83 -16.82
CA VAL A 334 17.26 1.08 -15.70
C VAL A 334 17.63 2.37 -14.97
N GLU A 335 16.61 3.17 -14.67
CA GLU A 335 16.72 4.36 -13.82
C GLU A 335 16.16 4.04 -12.44
N PHE A 336 16.96 4.20 -11.39
CA PHE A 336 16.47 4.05 -10.02
C PHE A 336 15.80 5.34 -9.54
N ALA A 337 14.49 5.28 -9.31
CA ALA A 337 13.72 6.44 -8.84
C ALA A 337 14.17 6.88 -7.45
N ALA A 338 14.40 8.19 -7.30
CA ALA A 338 14.62 8.84 -6.01
C ALA A 338 13.89 10.19 -6.01
N PRO A 339 12.53 10.18 -6.08
CA PRO A 339 11.74 11.41 -6.06
C PRO A 339 12.12 12.26 -4.83
N HIS A 340 12.41 13.53 -5.06
CA HIS A 340 12.89 14.45 -4.02
C HIS A 340 14.08 13.91 -3.19
N GLY A 341 14.93 13.08 -3.81
CA GLY A 341 16.13 12.49 -3.20
C GLY A 341 15.86 11.30 -2.28
N ASP A 342 14.63 10.78 -2.20
CA ASP A 342 14.27 9.74 -1.24
C ASP A 342 13.44 8.62 -1.88
N MET A 343 14.11 7.51 -2.23
CA MET A 343 13.47 6.36 -2.85
C MET A 343 12.46 5.66 -1.91
N MET A 344 12.75 5.59 -0.61
CA MET A 344 11.84 4.90 0.32
C MET A 344 10.50 5.63 0.46
N LEU A 345 10.47 6.94 0.22
CA LEU A 345 9.24 7.72 0.22
C LEU A 345 8.52 7.79 -1.12
N THR A 346 8.93 7.01 -2.13
CA THR A 346 8.28 7.02 -3.45
C THR A 346 6.76 6.87 -3.33
N GLY A 347 6.26 5.90 -2.56
CA GLY A 347 4.81 5.73 -2.35
C GLY A 347 4.15 6.94 -1.68
N CYS A 348 4.82 7.55 -0.70
CA CYS A 348 4.33 8.75 -0.03
C CYS A 348 4.19 9.94 -0.99
N PHE A 349 5.15 10.16 -1.88
CA PHE A 349 5.04 11.25 -2.86
C PHE A 349 3.91 11.01 -3.86
N GLY A 350 3.69 9.76 -4.29
CA GLY A 350 2.53 9.41 -5.11
C GLY A 350 1.19 9.66 -4.39
N LEU A 351 1.12 9.36 -3.09
CA LEU A 351 -0.04 9.68 -2.25
C LEU A 351 -0.31 11.18 -2.16
N VAL A 352 0.73 11.99 -1.92
CA VAL A 352 0.63 13.46 -1.85
C VAL A 352 0.12 14.03 -3.18
N GLU A 353 0.67 13.58 -4.30
CA GLU A 353 0.26 14.03 -5.63
C GLU A 353 -1.22 13.69 -5.90
N MET A 354 -1.63 12.44 -5.64
CA MET A 354 -3.02 12.02 -5.85
C MET A 354 -3.99 12.72 -4.92
N PHE A 355 -3.58 13.01 -3.69
CA PHE A 355 -4.37 13.80 -2.75
C PHE A 355 -4.61 15.22 -3.28
N GLY A 356 -3.55 15.91 -3.72
CA GLY A 356 -3.67 17.23 -4.34
C GLY A 356 -4.64 17.24 -5.52
N LYS A 357 -4.45 16.33 -6.48
CA LYS A 357 -5.32 16.20 -7.66
C LYS A 357 -6.78 15.94 -7.31
N LYS A 358 -7.06 15.09 -6.30
CA LYS A 358 -8.43 14.79 -5.86
C LYS A 358 -9.08 15.97 -5.14
N MET A 359 -8.29 16.76 -4.42
CA MET A 359 -8.78 17.96 -3.74
C MET A 359 -9.10 19.09 -4.71
N GLU A 360 -8.27 19.31 -5.74
CA GLU A 360 -8.53 20.30 -6.80
C GLU A 360 -9.83 19.99 -7.57
N ASN A 361 -10.03 18.72 -7.93
CA ASN A 361 -11.23 18.27 -8.65
C ASN A 361 -12.53 18.38 -7.85
N ARG A 362 -12.48 18.58 -6.52
CA ARG A 362 -13.67 18.86 -5.70
C ARG A 362 -14.12 20.30 -5.74
N HIS A 363 -13.20 21.22 -6.05
CA HIS A 363 -13.43 22.66 -6.06
C HIS A 363 -13.68 23.20 -7.48
N SER A 364 -13.51 22.35 -8.50
CA SER A 364 -13.88 22.60 -9.90
C SER A 364 -15.27 22.06 -10.18
#